data_AF-E8MYB7-F1
#
_entry.id   AF-E8MYB7-F1
#
_cell.length_a   1.000
_cell.length_b   1.000
_cell.length_c   1.000
_cell.angle_alpha   90.00
_cell.angle_beta   90.00
_cell.angle_gamma   90.00
#
_symmetry.space_group_name_H-M   'P 1'
#
loop_
_entity.id
_entity.type
_entity.pdbx_description
1 polymer ?
#
loop_
_entity_poly.entity_id
_entity_poly.type
_entity_poly.pdbx_seq_one_letter_code
_entity_poly.pdbx_strand_id
1 'polypeptide(L)'
;MLALIPPAVLLLGALTILILRRTRPGVGYAWLTGVLSALLASAFLLFLRWRLPQQVVVQNWLPLSQFTDSPILGLDSISWLYAMSLGVLALGTLLTASARLQRDVSPTAWAGILSILAVAMLAVYAANLLSLVLTWTLMDLMELVILQANSRERRLGVQTVTAFAVRVSGSFLALTAILMARGQNLPPTFASLAPREALFLLIASGLRLGVLPLHLTAVQGSVARRGLGTALRMASAASVLPVLARLPAGAVPAAWQGGLLALSALAVLYGASAWLAAPDALSARPFWLIATAGMAVACVLHGQPLASLAWGVLLILPGAVFFLYSASQPGTVVFPLIALAGMAGLPFTPLAAGWSGILPRTFSPLEWAFLFPLPLLMLGALRFSLMEGENLRQMERWIQVVYPLGLMVLILGYFLVGVLGLALFPTRESLIGGGVTLALFALGFGLFNLARRRFSGLIESEALRRSVAQAGAFLADLFGLMWLYRFIGWLYQRVAGVFDLFTSLLEGSGGMLWVFVLLALFISLIRAEVAR
;
A
#
# COMPACT_ATOMS: atom_id res chain seq x y z
N MET A 1 -4.69 27.16 -4.11
CA MET A 1 -3.36 26.98 -4.74
C MET A 1 -2.29 26.49 -3.76
N LEU A 2 -2.22 26.99 -2.52
CA LEU A 2 -1.16 26.63 -1.56
C LEU A 2 -1.04 25.11 -1.29
N ALA A 3 -2.15 24.37 -1.34
CA ALA A 3 -2.16 22.92 -1.16
C ALA A 3 -1.27 22.14 -2.15
N LEU A 4 -0.99 22.68 -3.34
CA LEU A 4 -0.17 22.01 -4.36
C LEU A 4 1.34 22.26 -4.19
N ILE A 5 1.73 23.16 -3.27
CA ILE A 5 3.15 23.50 -3.07
C ILE A 5 3.96 22.29 -2.59
N PRO A 6 3.54 21.51 -1.56
CA PRO A 6 4.31 20.35 -1.12
C PRO A 6 4.61 19.31 -2.21
N PRO A 7 3.62 18.79 -2.98
CA PRO A 7 3.93 17.85 -4.05
C PRO A 7 4.75 18.50 -5.18
N ALA A 8 4.54 19.79 -5.49
CA ALA A 8 5.34 20.51 -6.48
C ALA A 8 6.81 20.62 -6.06
N VAL A 9 7.10 20.93 -4.80
CA VAL A 9 8.47 21.00 -4.26
C VAL A 9 9.18 19.65 -4.37
N LEU A 10 8.49 18.55 -4.05
CA LEU A 10 9.05 17.20 -4.22
C LEU A 10 9.35 16.88 -5.69
N LEU A 11 8.44 17.20 -6.62
CA LEU A 11 8.63 16.99 -8.06
C LEU A 11 9.78 17.85 -8.62
N LEU A 12 9.87 19.12 -8.21
CA LEU A 12 10.97 20.00 -8.57
C LEU A 12 12.31 19.47 -8.04
N GLY A 13 12.33 18.94 -6.82
CA GLY A 13 13.49 18.24 -6.26
C GLY A 13 13.90 17.03 -7.09
N ALA A 14 12.93 16.19 -7.48
CA ALA A 14 13.16 15.02 -8.33
C ALA A 14 13.74 15.43 -9.70
N LEU A 15 13.16 16.44 -10.35
CA LEU A 15 13.62 16.97 -11.62
C LEU A 15 15.05 17.53 -11.50
N THR A 16 15.31 18.31 -10.45
CA THR A 16 16.64 18.89 -10.18
C THR A 16 17.68 17.79 -10.01
N ILE A 17 17.37 16.70 -9.30
CA ILE A 17 18.26 15.54 -9.17
C ILE A 17 18.55 14.89 -10.53
N LEU A 18 17.55 14.75 -11.40
CA LEU A 18 17.73 14.18 -12.74
C LEU A 18 18.57 15.09 -13.64
N ILE A 19 18.41 16.41 -13.53
CA ILE A 19 19.23 17.40 -14.25
C ILE A 19 20.67 17.37 -13.73
N LEU A 20 20.87 17.44 -12.41
CA LEU A 20 22.19 17.36 -11.77
C LEU A 20 22.92 16.09 -12.18
N ARG A 21 22.24 14.94 -12.22
CA ARG A 21 22.81 13.69 -12.71
C ARG A 21 23.40 13.81 -14.11
N ARG A 22 22.80 14.62 -15.00
CA ARG A 22 23.29 14.83 -16.38
C ARG A 22 24.40 15.89 -16.46
N THR A 23 24.33 16.95 -15.66
CA THR A 23 25.24 18.10 -15.77
C THR A 23 26.46 18.02 -14.85
N ARG A 24 26.29 17.49 -13.62
CA ARG A 24 27.33 17.32 -12.61
C ARG A 24 27.06 16.04 -11.80
N PRO A 25 27.70 14.89 -12.11
CA PRO A 25 27.40 13.58 -11.51
C PRO A 25 27.76 13.42 -10.01
N GLY A 26 27.84 14.53 -9.25
CA GLY A 26 28.09 14.54 -7.81
C GLY A 26 26.91 13.98 -7.02
N VAL A 27 27.16 12.86 -6.34
CA VAL A 27 26.19 12.16 -5.48
C VAL A 27 25.71 13.03 -4.33
N GLY A 28 26.60 13.82 -3.72
CA GLY A 28 26.29 14.67 -2.57
C GLY A 28 25.26 15.75 -2.88
N TYR A 29 25.36 16.43 -4.02
CA TYR A 29 24.40 17.47 -4.42
C TYR A 29 23.01 16.90 -4.68
N ALA A 30 22.93 15.74 -5.34
CA ALA A 30 21.65 15.06 -5.56
C ALA A 30 20.98 14.65 -4.24
N TRP A 31 21.76 14.10 -3.30
CA TRP A 31 21.26 13.73 -1.98
C TRP A 31 20.75 14.95 -1.20
N LEU A 32 21.57 16.01 -1.13
CA LEU A 32 21.23 17.24 -0.40
C LEU A 32 19.98 17.91 -0.98
N THR A 33 19.88 17.97 -2.32
CA THR A 33 18.68 18.49 -3.01
C THR A 33 17.44 17.72 -2.61
N GLY A 34 17.53 16.38 -2.53
CA GLY A 34 16.40 15.57 -2.10
C GLY A 34 16.02 15.82 -0.65
N VAL A 35 16.99 15.85 0.27
CA VAL A 35 16.75 16.13 1.70
C VAL A 35 16.10 17.50 1.89
N LEU A 36 16.63 18.53 1.23
CA LEU A 36 16.07 19.88 1.29
C LEU A 36 14.65 19.94 0.73
N SER A 37 14.38 19.29 -0.40
CA SER A 37 13.03 19.25 -0.99
C SER A 37 12.03 18.56 -0.05
N ALA A 38 12.41 17.43 0.56
CA ALA A 38 11.57 16.71 1.50
C ALA A 38 11.34 17.49 2.81
N LEU A 39 12.38 18.18 3.30
CA LEU A 39 12.29 19.05 4.47
C LEU A 39 11.34 20.23 4.22
N LEU A 40 11.52 20.93 3.09
CA LEU A 40 10.67 22.06 2.70
C LEU A 40 9.22 21.63 2.52
N ALA A 41 8.97 20.51 1.83
CA ALA A 41 7.62 19.97 1.67
C ALA A 41 6.97 19.63 3.03
N SER A 42 7.71 18.98 3.93
CA SER A 42 7.22 18.63 5.27
C SER A 42 6.95 19.87 6.15
N ALA A 43 7.85 20.85 6.12
CA ALA A 43 7.68 22.12 6.84
C ALA A 43 6.48 22.90 6.31
N PHE A 44 6.29 22.91 4.99
CA PHE A 44 5.14 23.57 4.39
C PHE A 44 3.82 22.83 4.69
N LEU A 45 3.81 21.50 4.72
CA LEU A 45 2.65 20.72 5.18
C LEU A 45 2.32 21.02 6.64
N LEU A 46 3.32 21.13 7.50
CA LEU A 46 3.11 21.53 8.88
C LEU A 46 2.46 22.92 8.95
N PHE A 47 2.99 23.91 8.24
CA PHE A 47 2.40 25.24 8.12
C PHE A 47 0.94 25.20 7.61
N LEU A 48 0.65 24.36 6.62
CA LEU A 48 -0.70 24.21 6.07
C LEU A 48 -1.71 23.64 7.08
N ARG A 49 -1.28 22.99 8.17
CA ARG A 49 -2.19 22.49 9.23
C ARG A 49 -3.10 23.57 9.77
N TRP A 50 -2.56 24.79 9.93
CA TRP A 50 -3.28 25.94 10.45
C TRP A 50 -4.10 26.69 9.39
N ARG A 51 -4.05 26.25 8.12
CA ARG A 51 -4.80 26.84 7.00
C ARG A 51 -5.84 25.90 6.40
N LEU A 52 -6.15 24.79 7.07
CA LEU A 52 -7.17 23.84 6.62
C LEU A 52 -8.59 24.42 6.82
N PRO A 53 -9.56 24.10 5.94
CA PRO A 53 -9.41 23.31 4.71
C PRO A 53 -8.91 24.16 3.52
N GLN A 54 -8.21 23.53 2.59
CA GLN A 54 -7.82 24.13 1.31
C GLN A 54 -8.38 23.29 0.16
N GLN A 55 -8.89 23.93 -0.88
CA GLN A 55 -9.38 23.25 -2.07
C GLN A 55 -8.83 23.89 -3.34
N VAL A 56 -8.61 23.06 -4.35
CA VAL A 56 -8.23 23.46 -5.70
C VAL A 56 -9.19 22.76 -6.66
N VAL A 57 -10.04 23.54 -7.31
CA VAL A 57 -10.98 23.06 -8.32
C VAL A 57 -10.38 23.33 -9.68
N VAL A 58 -10.29 22.30 -10.52
CA VAL A 58 -9.81 22.43 -11.90
C VAL A 58 -10.99 22.82 -12.79
N GLN A 59 -11.16 24.11 -13.02
CA GLN A 59 -12.24 24.65 -13.85
C GLN A 59 -11.98 24.35 -15.34
N ASN A 60 -13.06 24.19 -16.12
CA ASN A 60 -13.02 23.97 -17.58
C ASN A 60 -12.12 22.80 -18.02
N TRP A 61 -12.07 21.74 -17.22
CA TRP A 61 -11.21 20.57 -17.47
C TRP A 61 -11.59 19.80 -18.74
N LEU A 62 -12.87 19.78 -19.13
CA LEU A 62 -13.34 19.14 -20.35
C LEU A 62 -13.97 20.16 -21.30
N PRO A 63 -13.67 20.10 -22.61
CA PRO A 63 -14.31 20.95 -23.61
C PRO A 63 -15.76 20.51 -23.92
N LEU A 64 -16.20 19.38 -23.38
CA LEU A 64 -17.52 18.80 -23.59
C LEU A 64 -18.49 19.26 -22.50
N SER A 65 -19.52 20.02 -22.89
CA SER A 65 -20.56 20.59 -22.01
C SER A 65 -21.40 19.57 -21.24
N GLN A 66 -21.26 18.27 -21.53
CA GLN A 66 -22.02 17.18 -20.92
C GLN A 66 -21.40 16.65 -19.61
N PHE A 67 -20.11 16.92 -19.35
CA PHE A 67 -19.46 16.55 -18.10
C PHE A 67 -19.38 17.77 -17.17
N THR A 68 -20.28 17.82 -16.20
CA THR A 68 -20.35 18.92 -15.21
C THR A 68 -19.43 18.72 -14.00
N ASP A 69 -18.83 17.53 -13.82
CA ASP A 69 -17.86 17.31 -12.74
C ASP A 69 -16.48 17.87 -13.09
N SER A 70 -15.98 18.70 -12.18
CA SER A 70 -14.58 19.14 -12.21
C SER A 70 -13.74 18.29 -11.24
N PRO A 71 -12.48 17.96 -11.59
CA PRO A 71 -11.53 17.43 -10.61
C PRO A 71 -11.33 18.42 -9.45
N ILE A 72 -11.45 17.91 -8.23
CA ILE A 72 -11.21 18.67 -6.99
C ILE A 72 -10.08 18.02 -6.20
N LEU A 73 -9.04 18.79 -5.89
CA LEU A 73 -7.98 18.42 -4.97
C LEU A 73 -8.15 19.20 -3.67
N GLY A 74 -8.44 18.49 -2.59
CA GLY A 74 -8.73 19.05 -1.27
C GLY A 74 -7.73 18.58 -0.21
N LEU A 75 -7.21 19.53 0.56
CA LEU A 75 -6.43 19.29 1.76
C LEU A 75 -7.31 19.63 2.98
N ASP A 76 -7.85 18.60 3.62
CA ASP A 76 -8.59 18.66 4.87
C ASP A 76 -7.82 17.92 6.00
N SER A 77 -8.45 17.69 7.15
CA SER A 77 -7.82 17.00 8.28
C SER A 77 -7.37 15.57 7.95
N ILE A 78 -8.16 14.83 7.17
CA ILE A 78 -7.85 13.45 6.75
C ILE A 78 -6.67 13.46 5.77
N SER A 79 -6.76 14.26 4.72
CA SER A 79 -5.71 14.33 3.70
C SER A 79 -4.42 14.93 4.23
N TRP A 80 -4.49 15.88 5.15
CA TRP A 80 -3.31 16.46 5.79
C TRP A 80 -2.52 15.42 6.59
N LEU A 81 -3.22 14.56 7.34
CA LEU A 81 -2.62 13.51 8.16
C LEU A 81 -1.73 12.59 7.30
N TYR A 82 -2.27 12.05 6.21
CA TYR A 82 -1.53 11.18 5.30
C TYR A 82 -0.46 11.93 4.50
N ALA A 83 -0.73 13.16 4.05
CA ALA A 83 0.26 13.95 3.34
C ALA A 83 1.46 14.29 4.23
N MET A 84 1.23 14.65 5.50
CA MET A 84 2.31 14.86 6.47
C MET A 84 3.09 13.56 6.69
N SER A 85 2.42 12.40 6.83
CA SER A 85 3.10 11.11 6.91
C SER A 85 3.97 10.81 5.68
N LEU A 86 3.51 11.13 4.47
CA LEU A 86 4.30 10.95 3.24
C LEU A 86 5.49 11.92 3.15
N GLY A 87 5.35 13.17 3.62
CA GLY A 87 6.44 14.13 3.69
C GLY A 87 7.54 13.69 4.65
N VAL A 88 7.16 13.30 5.86
CA VAL A 88 8.08 12.75 6.87
C VAL A 88 8.72 11.46 6.36
N LEU A 89 7.96 10.59 5.68
CA LEU A 89 8.50 9.39 5.04
C LEU A 89 9.57 9.72 4.00
N ALA A 90 9.35 10.74 3.15
CA ALA A 90 10.33 11.18 2.16
C ALA A 90 11.63 11.61 2.86
N LEU A 91 11.51 12.46 3.89
CA LEU A 91 12.64 12.99 4.64
C LEU A 91 13.41 11.86 5.36
N GLY A 92 12.71 11.01 6.11
CA GLY A 92 13.30 9.87 6.82
C GLY A 92 13.97 8.87 5.88
N THR A 93 13.38 8.61 4.71
CA THR A 93 13.96 7.71 3.70
C THR A 93 15.26 8.26 3.11
N LEU A 94 15.32 9.57 2.85
CA LEU A 94 16.52 10.20 2.30
C LEU A 94 17.62 10.38 3.35
N LEU A 95 17.28 10.71 4.59
CA LEU A 95 18.25 10.78 5.69
C LEU A 95 18.85 9.41 6.01
N THR A 96 18.02 8.36 6.09
CA THR A 96 18.52 6.98 6.31
C THR A 96 19.25 6.41 5.10
N ALA A 97 19.13 7.01 3.91
CA ALA A 97 19.92 6.60 2.75
C ALA A 97 21.42 6.88 2.91
N SER A 98 21.81 7.79 3.82
CA SER A 98 23.22 8.08 4.14
C SER A 98 24.02 6.84 4.51
N ALA A 99 23.45 5.94 5.32
CA ALA A 99 24.07 4.67 5.72
C ALA A 99 24.33 3.71 4.55
N ARG A 100 23.75 3.94 3.37
CA ARG A 100 23.87 3.07 2.19
C ARG A 100 24.66 3.71 1.05
N LEU A 101 25.20 4.90 1.25
CA LEU A 101 25.96 5.64 0.22
C LEU A 101 27.26 4.96 -0.21
N GLN A 102 27.77 4.00 0.55
CA GLN A 102 29.00 3.29 0.17
C GLN A 102 28.74 2.06 -0.72
N ARG A 103 27.49 1.55 -0.78
CA ARG A 103 27.15 0.30 -1.49
C ARG A 103 26.12 0.47 -2.61
N ASP A 104 25.10 1.30 -2.40
CA ASP A 104 23.93 1.39 -3.28
C ASP A 104 23.52 2.83 -3.62
N VAL A 105 24.43 3.58 -4.23
CA VAL A 105 24.18 4.96 -4.65
C VAL A 105 23.34 5.00 -5.92
N SER A 106 22.23 5.74 -5.86
CA SER A 106 21.43 6.00 -7.06
C SER A 106 20.60 7.28 -6.95
N PRO A 107 21.10 8.38 -7.54
CA PRO A 107 20.32 9.61 -7.67
C PRO A 107 18.95 9.37 -8.34
N THR A 108 18.85 8.41 -9.27
CA THR A 108 17.57 8.03 -9.90
C THR A 108 16.58 7.44 -8.92
N ALA A 109 17.03 6.67 -7.93
CA ALA A 109 16.13 6.12 -6.91
C ALA A 109 15.63 7.22 -5.98
N TRP A 110 16.45 8.22 -5.66
CA TRP A 110 16.01 9.38 -4.86
C TRP A 110 15.02 10.25 -5.62
N ALA A 111 15.25 10.50 -6.91
CA ALA A 111 14.26 11.13 -7.77
C ALA A 111 12.96 10.30 -7.81
N GLY A 112 13.06 8.98 -7.93
CA GLY A 112 11.91 8.07 -7.88
C GLY A 112 11.14 8.15 -6.55
N ILE A 113 11.83 8.19 -5.41
CA ILE A 113 11.22 8.35 -4.07
C ILE A 113 10.44 9.67 -4.00
N LEU A 114 11.04 10.78 -4.43
CA LEU A 114 10.38 12.09 -4.41
C LEU A 114 9.16 12.12 -5.35
N SER A 115 9.31 11.62 -6.58
CA SER A 115 8.23 11.60 -7.57
C SER A 115 7.04 10.75 -7.12
N ILE A 116 7.28 9.53 -6.63
CA ILE A 116 6.18 8.64 -6.20
C ILE A 116 5.45 9.21 -4.98
N LEU A 117 6.18 9.76 -4.01
CA LEU A 117 5.57 10.33 -2.81
C LEU A 117 4.80 11.62 -3.14
N ALA A 118 5.26 12.41 -4.11
CA ALA A 118 4.52 13.58 -4.60
C ALA A 118 3.21 13.19 -5.30
N VAL A 119 3.23 12.18 -6.18
CA VAL A 119 2.03 11.69 -6.86
C VAL A 119 1.07 11.04 -5.85
N ALA A 120 1.58 10.31 -4.86
CA ALA A 120 0.76 9.78 -3.78
C ALA A 120 0.13 10.89 -2.92
N MET A 121 0.81 12.01 -2.67
CA MET A 121 0.19 13.18 -2.03
C MET A 121 -0.98 13.74 -2.86
N LEU A 122 -0.85 13.79 -4.19
CA LEU A 122 -1.96 14.21 -5.06
C LEU A 122 -3.15 13.24 -4.96
N ALA A 123 -2.89 11.93 -4.89
CA ALA A 123 -3.94 10.93 -4.67
C ALA A 123 -4.61 11.08 -3.29
N VAL A 124 -3.83 11.38 -2.26
CA VAL A 124 -4.35 11.70 -0.92
C VAL A 124 -5.23 12.96 -0.96
N TYR A 125 -4.98 13.91 -1.86
CA TYR A 125 -5.79 15.11 -2.01
C TYR A 125 -7.07 14.90 -2.82
N ALA A 126 -7.35 13.70 -3.33
CA ALA A 126 -8.59 13.47 -4.07
C ALA A 126 -9.83 13.75 -3.20
N ALA A 127 -10.55 14.83 -3.51
CA ALA A 127 -11.74 15.25 -2.76
C ALA A 127 -13.05 14.68 -3.34
N ASN A 128 -13.04 14.22 -4.59
CA ASN A 128 -14.15 13.52 -5.23
C ASN A 128 -13.65 12.25 -5.97
N LEU A 129 -14.57 11.39 -6.38
CA LEU A 129 -14.26 10.11 -7.00
C LEU A 129 -13.56 10.28 -8.37
N LEU A 130 -13.87 11.34 -9.11
CA LEU A 130 -13.20 11.64 -10.38
C LEU A 130 -11.71 11.93 -10.15
N SER A 131 -11.38 12.84 -9.24
CA SER A 131 -9.98 13.09 -8.85
C SER A 131 -9.29 11.83 -8.35
N LEU A 132 -10.00 10.98 -7.62
CA LEU A 132 -9.44 9.72 -7.11
C LEU A 132 -9.00 8.81 -8.26
N VAL A 133 -9.88 8.57 -9.24
CA VAL A 133 -9.53 7.72 -10.40
C VAL A 133 -8.37 8.33 -11.19
N LEU A 134 -8.41 9.65 -11.47
CA LEU A 134 -7.34 10.32 -12.20
C LEU A 134 -5.99 10.21 -11.48
N THR A 135 -5.97 10.47 -10.18
CA THR A 135 -4.73 10.40 -9.40
C THR A 135 -4.25 8.97 -9.18
N TRP A 136 -5.14 7.99 -9.05
CA TRP A 136 -4.81 6.57 -9.04
C TRP A 136 -4.18 6.12 -10.36
N THR A 137 -4.72 6.53 -11.51
CA THR A 137 -4.12 6.23 -12.80
C THR A 137 -2.74 6.87 -12.96
N LEU A 138 -2.57 8.12 -12.51
CA LEU A 138 -1.28 8.80 -12.51
C LEU A 138 -0.26 8.09 -11.61
N MET A 139 -0.70 7.63 -10.44
CA MET A 139 0.12 6.87 -9.49
C MET A 139 0.58 5.54 -10.08
N ASP A 140 -0.31 4.78 -10.71
CA ASP A 140 0.02 3.50 -11.33
C ASP A 140 1.00 3.67 -12.50
N LEU A 141 0.81 4.71 -13.33
CA LEU A 141 1.74 5.04 -14.41
C LEU A 141 3.12 5.42 -13.87
N MET A 142 3.16 6.27 -12.83
CA MET A 142 4.42 6.69 -12.19
C MET A 142 5.16 5.50 -11.59
N GLU A 143 4.45 4.57 -10.96
CA GLU A 143 5.05 3.35 -10.41
C GLU A 143 5.65 2.48 -11.53
N LEU A 144 4.93 2.26 -12.63
CA LEU A 144 5.48 1.52 -13.78
C LEU A 144 6.75 2.17 -14.34
N VAL A 145 6.74 3.49 -14.51
CA VAL A 145 7.92 4.24 -14.99
C VAL A 145 9.09 4.07 -14.05
N ILE A 146 8.88 4.17 -12.73
CA ILE A 146 9.95 4.02 -11.73
C ILE A 146 10.48 2.59 -11.69
N LEU A 147 9.60 1.59 -11.74
CA LEU A 147 9.99 0.18 -11.76
C LEU A 147 10.84 -0.13 -12.99
N GLN A 148 10.42 0.32 -14.17
CA GLN A 148 11.17 0.13 -15.41
C GLN A 148 12.49 0.91 -15.42
N ALA A 149 12.50 2.14 -14.88
CA ALA A 149 13.72 2.95 -14.81
C ALA A 149 14.78 2.41 -13.84
N ASN A 150 14.39 1.54 -12.90
CA ASN A 150 15.27 0.96 -11.89
C ASN A 150 15.43 -0.57 -12.01
N SER A 151 14.76 -1.23 -12.96
CA SER A 151 14.93 -2.65 -13.21
C SER A 151 16.26 -2.92 -13.94
N ARG A 152 17.01 -3.91 -13.48
CA ARG A 152 18.22 -4.38 -14.19
C ARG A 152 17.87 -5.19 -15.45
N GLU A 153 16.72 -5.84 -15.43
CA GLU A 153 16.19 -6.63 -16.56
C GLU A 153 15.18 -5.78 -17.35
N ARG A 154 15.24 -5.85 -18.69
CA ARG A 154 14.33 -5.12 -19.59
C ARG A 154 12.91 -5.71 -19.68
N ARG A 155 12.66 -6.86 -19.05
CA ARG A 155 11.34 -7.51 -19.05
C ARG A 155 10.67 -7.31 -17.69
N LEU A 156 9.43 -6.82 -17.73
CA LEU A 156 8.59 -6.77 -16.54
C LEU A 156 8.23 -8.20 -16.14
N GLY A 157 8.45 -8.55 -14.86
CA GLY A 157 8.08 -9.86 -14.34
C GLY A 157 6.56 -10.04 -14.37
N VAL A 158 6.10 -11.28 -14.52
CA VAL A 158 4.67 -11.64 -14.50
C VAL A 158 3.96 -11.07 -13.26
N GLN A 159 4.64 -11.06 -12.10
CA GLN A 159 4.11 -10.50 -10.85
C GLN A 159 3.84 -8.99 -10.92
N THR A 160 4.66 -8.22 -11.66
CA THR A 160 4.43 -6.78 -11.84
C THR A 160 3.21 -6.53 -12.72
N VAL A 161 3.04 -7.35 -13.76
CA VAL A 161 1.88 -7.29 -14.66
C VAL A 161 0.59 -7.68 -13.93
N THR A 162 0.60 -8.76 -13.15
CA THR A 162 -0.58 -9.14 -12.35
C THR A 162 -0.92 -8.08 -11.32
N ALA A 163 0.09 -7.47 -10.68
CA ALA A 163 -0.16 -6.42 -9.72
C ALA A 163 -0.75 -5.15 -10.33
N PHE A 164 -0.25 -4.76 -11.50
CA PHE A 164 -0.84 -3.68 -12.28
C PHE A 164 -2.28 -4.00 -12.69
N ALA A 165 -2.54 -5.21 -13.19
CA ALA A 165 -3.88 -5.64 -13.61
C ALA A 165 -4.90 -5.56 -12.48
N VAL A 166 -4.55 -6.02 -11.26
CA VAL A 166 -5.48 -5.92 -10.11
C VAL A 166 -5.77 -4.47 -9.72
N ARG A 167 -4.76 -3.59 -9.75
CA ARG A 167 -4.97 -2.17 -9.46
C ARG A 167 -5.87 -1.51 -10.49
N VAL A 168 -5.67 -1.82 -11.77
CA VAL A 168 -6.53 -1.37 -12.87
C VAL A 168 -7.96 -1.87 -12.66
N SER A 169 -8.17 -3.14 -12.29
CA SER A 169 -9.49 -3.66 -11.91
C SER A 169 -10.10 -2.87 -10.75
N GLY A 170 -9.30 -2.50 -9.74
CA GLY A 170 -9.73 -1.60 -8.66
C GLY A 170 -10.17 -0.22 -9.17
N SER A 171 -9.43 0.40 -10.09
CA SER A 171 -9.84 1.66 -10.74
C SER A 171 -11.16 1.50 -11.50
N PHE A 172 -11.36 0.38 -12.20
CA PHE A 172 -12.62 0.09 -12.89
C PHE A 172 -13.78 -0.04 -11.91
N LEU A 173 -13.60 -0.70 -10.76
CA LEU A 173 -14.65 -0.75 -9.73
C LEU A 173 -15.00 0.64 -9.18
N ALA A 174 -14.00 1.51 -8.96
CA ALA A 174 -14.26 2.89 -8.59
C ALA A 174 -15.02 3.66 -9.68
N LEU A 175 -14.69 3.46 -10.95
CA LEU A 175 -15.45 4.01 -12.08
C LEU A 175 -16.89 3.49 -12.09
N THR A 176 -17.13 2.21 -11.82
CA THR A 176 -18.50 1.67 -11.73
C THR A 176 -19.29 2.33 -10.60
N ALA A 177 -18.67 2.62 -9.45
CA ALA A 177 -19.31 3.36 -8.37
C ALA A 177 -19.72 4.78 -8.81
N ILE A 178 -18.87 5.47 -9.57
CA ILE A 178 -19.20 6.78 -10.15
C ILE A 178 -20.40 6.68 -11.09
N LEU A 179 -20.39 5.72 -12.02
CA LEU A 179 -21.47 5.55 -12.99
C LEU A 179 -22.81 5.22 -12.31
N MET A 180 -22.80 4.38 -11.27
CA MET A 180 -23.99 4.05 -10.49
C MET A 180 -24.54 5.26 -9.72
N ALA A 181 -23.66 6.02 -9.05
CA ALA A 181 -24.05 7.23 -8.34
C ALA A 181 -24.66 8.26 -9.31
N ARG A 182 -24.07 8.43 -10.49
CA ARG A 182 -24.59 9.31 -11.55
C ARG A 182 -25.93 8.83 -12.12
N GLY A 183 -26.13 7.52 -12.27
CA GLY A 183 -27.42 6.95 -12.67
C GLY A 183 -28.56 7.29 -11.70
N GLN A 184 -28.24 7.65 -10.45
CA GLN A 184 -29.19 8.10 -9.43
C GLN A 184 -29.24 9.62 -9.27
N ASN A 185 -28.60 10.39 -10.18
CA ASN A 185 -28.44 11.84 -10.09
C ASN A 185 -27.73 12.33 -8.81
N LEU A 186 -26.96 11.46 -8.14
CA LEU A 186 -26.17 11.84 -6.98
C LEU A 186 -24.82 12.43 -7.43
N PRO A 187 -24.29 13.43 -6.71
CA PRO A 187 -22.94 13.90 -6.95
C PRO A 187 -21.94 12.77 -6.59
N PRO A 188 -20.89 12.53 -7.39
CA PRO A 188 -19.92 11.46 -7.13
C PRO A 188 -18.88 11.88 -6.08
N THR A 189 -19.36 12.18 -4.87
CA THR A 189 -18.55 12.51 -3.70
C THR A 189 -18.59 11.36 -2.70
N PHE A 190 -17.58 11.24 -1.84
CA PHE A 190 -17.50 10.14 -0.87
C PHE A 190 -18.66 10.09 0.11
N ALA A 191 -19.15 11.26 0.55
CA ALA A 191 -20.19 11.37 1.57
C ALA A 191 -21.60 11.04 1.04
N SER A 192 -21.84 11.15 -0.27
CA SER A 192 -23.14 10.92 -0.90
C SER A 192 -23.30 9.50 -1.44
N LEU A 193 -22.32 8.61 -1.23
CA LEU A 193 -22.40 7.24 -1.72
C LEU A 193 -23.42 6.43 -0.90
N ALA A 194 -24.36 5.80 -1.61
CA ALA A 194 -25.20 4.79 -1.02
C ALA A 194 -24.39 3.49 -0.74
N PRO A 195 -24.90 2.57 0.10
CA PRO A 195 -24.12 1.42 0.58
C PRO A 195 -23.62 0.48 -0.53
N ARG A 196 -24.35 0.38 -1.65
CA ARG A 196 -23.96 -0.50 -2.76
C ARG A 196 -22.73 0.06 -3.49
N GLU A 197 -22.73 1.36 -3.76
CA GLU A 197 -21.67 2.10 -4.45
C GLU A 197 -20.43 2.21 -3.55
N ALA A 198 -20.65 2.44 -2.26
CA ALA A 198 -19.60 2.42 -1.24
C ALA A 198 -18.94 1.04 -1.11
N LEU A 199 -19.71 -0.06 -1.25
CA LEU A 199 -19.15 -1.42 -1.30
C LEU A 199 -18.20 -1.62 -2.49
N PHE A 200 -18.55 -1.12 -3.68
CA PHE A 200 -17.63 -1.17 -4.85
C PHE A 200 -16.33 -0.42 -4.57
N LEU A 201 -16.41 0.75 -3.93
CA LEU A 201 -15.24 1.53 -3.56
C LEU A 201 -14.40 0.86 -2.46
N LEU A 202 -15.05 0.16 -1.52
CA LEU A 202 -14.37 -0.63 -0.49
C LEU A 202 -13.62 -1.82 -1.10
N ILE A 203 -14.25 -2.55 -2.03
CA ILE A 203 -13.60 -3.66 -2.74
C ILE A 203 -12.44 -3.12 -3.60
N ALA A 204 -12.66 -2.02 -4.32
CA ALA A 204 -11.59 -1.33 -5.07
C ALA A 204 -10.40 -0.99 -4.17
N SER A 205 -10.67 -0.47 -2.97
CA SER A 205 -9.66 -0.13 -1.98
C SER A 205 -8.94 -1.38 -1.45
N GLY A 206 -9.67 -2.45 -1.16
CA GLY A 206 -9.10 -3.74 -0.72
C GLY A 206 -8.16 -4.38 -1.74
N LEU A 207 -8.53 -4.35 -3.03
CA LEU A 207 -7.71 -4.82 -4.15
C LEU A 207 -6.40 -4.03 -4.25
N ARG A 208 -6.45 -2.69 -4.13
CA ARG A 208 -5.27 -1.83 -4.25
C ARG A 208 -4.35 -1.89 -3.02
N LEU A 209 -4.90 -2.09 -1.83
CA LEU A 209 -4.13 -2.31 -0.60
C LEU A 209 -3.50 -3.70 -0.53
N GLY A 210 -3.98 -4.64 -1.34
CA GLY A 210 -3.53 -6.03 -1.33
C GLY A 210 -3.98 -6.80 -0.08
N VAL A 211 -5.08 -6.36 0.55
CA VAL A 211 -5.74 -7.13 1.63
C VAL A 211 -6.34 -8.41 1.05
N LEU A 212 -6.88 -8.32 -0.17
CA LEU A 212 -7.35 -9.44 -0.99
C LEU A 212 -7.16 -9.00 -2.45
N PRO A 213 -6.31 -9.63 -3.30
CA PRO A 213 -5.42 -10.78 -3.06
C PRO A 213 -4.10 -10.46 -2.36
N LEU A 214 -3.62 -11.40 -1.53
CA LEU A 214 -2.41 -11.26 -0.70
C LEU A 214 -1.08 -11.33 -1.47
N HIS A 215 -1.07 -11.86 -2.71
CA HIS A 215 0.18 -11.99 -3.47
C HIS A 215 0.72 -10.64 -3.98
N LEU A 216 -0.10 -9.58 -3.97
CA LEU A 216 0.21 -8.29 -4.62
C LEU A 216 1.27 -7.50 -3.90
N THR A 217 1.26 -7.58 -2.58
CA THR A 217 2.25 -6.92 -1.74
C THR A 217 3.56 -7.72 -1.73
N ALA A 218 3.50 -9.03 -2.03
CA ALA A 218 4.60 -9.99 -1.99
C ALA A 218 5.46 -10.03 -3.26
N VAL A 219 5.55 -8.93 -4.03
CA VAL A 219 6.49 -8.82 -5.16
C VAL A 219 7.92 -8.98 -4.62
N GLN A 220 8.45 -10.19 -4.80
CA GLN A 220 9.84 -10.56 -4.60
C GLN A 220 10.52 -10.39 -5.96
N GLY A 221 10.93 -9.16 -6.28
CA GLY A 221 11.51 -8.87 -7.59
C GLY A 221 12.28 -7.56 -7.65
N SER A 222 13.61 -7.69 -7.81
CA SER A 222 14.64 -6.80 -8.40
C SER A 222 14.70 -5.29 -8.14
N VAL A 223 13.77 -4.65 -7.42
CA VAL A 223 13.99 -3.28 -6.90
C VAL A 223 14.57 -3.38 -5.49
N ALA A 224 15.80 -3.90 -5.45
CA ALA A 224 16.57 -4.29 -4.26
C ALA A 224 16.94 -3.12 -3.31
N ARG A 225 16.46 -1.89 -3.56
CA ARG A 225 16.83 -0.73 -2.75
C ARG A 225 15.82 -0.53 -1.64
N ARG A 226 16.25 -0.82 -0.41
CA ARG A 226 15.50 -0.66 0.85
C ARG A 226 14.64 0.60 0.88
N GLY A 227 15.23 1.77 0.57
CA GLY A 227 14.52 3.06 0.56
C GLY A 227 13.42 3.18 -0.50
N LEU A 228 13.77 2.97 -1.78
CA LEU A 228 12.81 3.09 -2.89
C LEU A 228 11.66 2.08 -2.77
N GLY A 229 11.97 0.83 -2.42
CA GLY A 229 10.95 -0.20 -2.23
C GLY A 229 10.00 0.11 -1.08
N THR A 230 10.49 0.73 0.00
CA THR A 230 9.63 1.20 1.10
C THR A 230 8.77 2.36 0.63
N ALA A 231 9.33 3.37 -0.05
CA ALA A 231 8.58 4.50 -0.57
C ALA A 231 7.46 4.07 -1.52
N LEU A 232 7.74 3.21 -2.51
CA LEU A 232 6.73 2.69 -3.46
C LEU A 232 5.55 2.02 -2.75
N ARG A 233 5.83 1.11 -1.81
CA ARG A 233 4.79 0.34 -1.10
C ARG A 233 3.95 1.23 -0.19
N MET A 234 4.60 2.12 0.57
CA MET A 234 3.90 3.06 1.45
C MET A 234 3.10 4.09 0.65
N ALA A 235 3.63 4.59 -0.46
CA ALA A 235 2.94 5.53 -1.35
C ALA A 235 1.69 4.90 -1.98
N SER A 236 1.80 3.65 -2.46
CA SER A 236 0.66 2.90 -2.98
C SER A 236 -0.42 2.72 -1.91
N ALA A 237 -0.05 2.29 -0.69
CA ALA A 237 -1.02 2.14 0.39
C ALA A 237 -1.65 3.48 0.80
N ALA A 238 -0.84 4.53 0.95
CA ALA A 238 -1.30 5.87 1.32
C ALA A 238 -2.27 6.49 0.31
N SER A 239 -2.17 6.12 -0.98
CA SER A 239 -3.14 6.58 -1.99
C SER A 239 -4.56 6.07 -1.78
N VAL A 240 -4.74 5.04 -0.95
CA VAL A 240 -6.03 4.36 -0.72
C VAL A 240 -6.55 4.60 0.69
N LEU A 241 -5.68 4.69 1.69
CA LEU A 241 -6.08 4.86 3.10
C LEU A 241 -7.05 6.03 3.37
N PRO A 242 -6.89 7.24 2.77
CA PRO A 242 -7.87 8.32 2.92
C PRO A 242 -9.28 7.96 2.44
N VAL A 243 -9.39 7.08 1.43
CA VAL A 243 -10.69 6.64 0.90
C VAL A 243 -11.47 5.89 1.97
N LEU A 244 -10.79 5.02 2.72
CA LEU A 244 -11.42 4.27 3.82
C LEU A 244 -12.01 5.19 4.89
N ALA A 245 -11.28 6.25 5.25
CA ALA A 245 -11.73 7.22 6.24
C ALA A 245 -12.84 8.17 5.73
N ARG A 246 -12.96 8.33 4.41
CA ARG A 246 -13.99 9.17 3.76
C ARG A 246 -15.30 8.42 3.48
N LEU A 247 -15.31 7.08 3.59
CA LEU A 247 -16.54 6.29 3.43
C LEU A 247 -17.55 6.61 4.55
N PRO A 248 -18.86 6.55 4.28
CA PRO A 248 -19.88 6.74 5.31
C PRO A 248 -19.89 5.58 6.33
N ALA A 249 -20.36 5.84 7.56
CA ALA A 249 -20.44 4.81 8.61
C ALA A 249 -21.33 3.60 8.23
N GLY A 250 -22.32 3.81 7.35
CA GLY A 250 -23.15 2.76 6.77
C GLY A 250 -22.71 2.28 5.39
N ALA A 251 -21.42 2.40 5.05
CA ALA A 251 -20.89 2.09 3.72
C ALA A 251 -21.12 0.64 3.26
N VAL A 252 -21.37 -0.29 4.17
CA VAL A 252 -21.46 -1.73 3.85
C VAL A 252 -22.86 -2.24 4.17
N PRO A 253 -23.56 -2.87 3.20
CA PRO A 253 -24.82 -3.52 3.46
C PRO A 253 -24.66 -4.66 4.50
N ALA A 254 -25.61 -4.77 5.44
CA ALA A 254 -25.54 -5.75 6.53
C ALA A 254 -25.34 -7.21 6.06
N ALA A 255 -25.90 -7.57 4.89
CA ALA A 255 -25.76 -8.90 4.30
C ALA A 255 -24.30 -9.29 3.98
N TRP A 256 -23.44 -8.32 3.66
CA TRP A 256 -22.04 -8.56 3.30
C TRP A 256 -21.08 -8.34 4.47
N GLN A 257 -21.50 -7.63 5.51
CA GLN A 257 -20.64 -7.19 6.61
C GLN A 257 -19.96 -8.37 7.33
N GLY A 258 -20.71 -9.39 7.72
CA GLY A 258 -20.16 -10.55 8.44
C GLY A 258 -19.13 -11.34 7.62
N GLY A 259 -19.42 -11.56 6.33
CA GLY A 259 -18.51 -12.26 5.42
C GLY A 259 -17.21 -11.46 5.19
N LEU A 260 -17.33 -10.15 4.97
CA LEU A 260 -16.16 -9.27 4.81
C LEU A 260 -15.33 -9.17 6.09
N LEU A 261 -15.96 -9.17 7.27
CA LEU A 261 -15.25 -9.21 8.56
C LEU A 261 -14.49 -10.52 8.74
N ALA A 262 -15.10 -11.66 8.40
CA ALA A 262 -14.44 -12.96 8.43
C ALA A 262 -13.19 -12.99 7.53
N LEU A 263 -13.32 -12.51 6.30
CA LEU A 263 -12.21 -12.40 5.36
C LEU A 263 -11.12 -11.44 5.88
N SER A 264 -11.51 -10.29 6.44
CA SER A 264 -10.57 -9.32 7.01
C SER A 264 -9.83 -9.88 8.23
N ALA A 265 -10.52 -10.58 9.14
CA ALA A 265 -9.92 -11.20 10.31
C ALA A 265 -8.86 -12.24 9.91
N LEU A 266 -9.18 -13.10 8.94
CA LEU A 266 -8.25 -14.09 8.42
C LEU A 266 -7.04 -13.43 7.73
N ALA A 267 -7.26 -12.43 6.88
CA ALA A 267 -6.18 -11.70 6.20
C ALA A 267 -5.24 -11.02 7.20
N VAL A 268 -5.78 -10.39 8.25
CA VAL A 268 -5.00 -9.70 9.26
C VAL A 268 -4.21 -10.67 10.14
N LEU A 269 -4.83 -11.77 10.59
CA LEU A 269 -4.15 -12.80 11.37
C LEU A 269 -3.04 -13.48 10.57
N TYR A 270 -3.30 -13.78 9.29
CA TYR A 270 -2.28 -14.28 8.38
C TYR A 270 -1.14 -13.26 8.21
N GLY A 271 -1.45 -12.00 7.94
CA GLY A 271 -0.43 -10.95 7.79
C GLY A 271 0.41 -10.79 9.06
N ALA A 272 -0.20 -10.79 10.24
CA ALA A 272 0.52 -10.61 11.50
C ALA A 272 1.38 -11.84 11.86
N SER A 273 0.88 -13.05 11.63
CA SER A 273 1.64 -14.28 11.86
C SER A 273 2.77 -14.47 10.85
N ALA A 274 2.53 -14.21 9.57
CA ALA A 274 3.55 -14.25 8.51
C ALA A 274 4.63 -13.19 8.70
N TRP A 275 4.25 -11.99 9.19
CA TRP A 275 5.20 -10.96 9.62
C TRP A 275 6.15 -11.47 10.71
N LEU A 276 5.61 -12.09 11.77
CA LEU A 276 6.41 -12.65 12.87
C LEU A 276 7.31 -13.80 12.41
N ALA A 277 6.86 -14.63 11.47
CA ALA A 277 7.58 -15.82 10.99
C ALA A 277 8.64 -15.52 9.92
N ALA A 278 8.53 -14.39 9.21
CA ALA A 278 9.41 -14.05 8.10
C ALA A 278 10.90 -13.96 8.51
N PRO A 279 11.85 -14.23 7.58
CA PRO A 279 13.28 -14.27 7.91
C PRO A 279 13.86 -12.87 8.17
N ASP A 280 13.39 -11.85 7.47
CA ASP A 280 13.91 -10.49 7.55
C ASP A 280 12.80 -9.45 7.38
N ALA A 281 13.00 -8.24 7.90
CA ALA A 281 12.00 -7.18 7.86
C ALA A 281 11.61 -6.76 6.42
N LEU A 282 12.52 -6.89 5.43
CA LEU A 282 12.28 -6.45 4.06
C LEU A 282 11.42 -7.43 3.28
N SER A 283 11.62 -8.74 3.46
CA SER A 283 10.75 -9.79 2.94
C SER A 283 9.41 -9.83 3.68
N ALA A 284 9.40 -9.44 4.96
CA ALA A 284 8.20 -9.38 5.79
C ALA A 284 7.28 -8.18 5.48
N ARG A 285 7.82 -7.10 4.89
CA ARG A 285 7.08 -5.87 4.49
C ARG A 285 5.65 -6.12 3.98
N PRO A 286 5.40 -7.02 3.01
CA PRO A 286 4.07 -7.28 2.48
C PRO A 286 3.04 -7.60 3.56
N PHE A 287 3.44 -8.44 4.51
CA PHE A 287 2.58 -8.95 5.57
C PHE A 287 2.24 -7.87 6.60
N TRP A 288 3.17 -6.95 6.86
CA TRP A 288 2.88 -5.74 7.64
C TRP A 288 1.80 -4.88 6.98
N LEU A 289 1.91 -4.63 5.67
CA LEU A 289 0.91 -3.86 4.93
C LEU A 289 -0.46 -4.55 5.00
N ILE A 290 -0.50 -5.87 4.75
CA ILE A 290 -1.75 -6.66 4.81
C ILE A 290 -2.41 -6.53 6.19
N ALA A 291 -1.65 -6.76 7.26
CA ALA A 291 -2.19 -6.74 8.61
C ALA A 291 -2.70 -5.35 9.00
N THR A 292 -1.89 -4.31 8.80
CA THR A 292 -2.28 -2.94 9.18
C THR A 292 -3.38 -2.36 8.29
N ALA A 293 -3.37 -2.64 6.99
CA ALA A 293 -4.44 -2.25 6.07
C ALA A 293 -5.74 -3.01 6.36
N GLY A 294 -5.66 -4.31 6.67
CA GLY A 294 -6.84 -5.10 7.05
C GLY A 294 -7.45 -4.62 8.38
N MET A 295 -6.64 -4.14 9.34
CA MET A 295 -7.15 -3.47 10.55
C MET A 295 -7.86 -2.15 10.22
N ALA A 296 -7.33 -1.37 9.26
CA ALA A 296 -7.99 -0.16 8.76
C ALA A 296 -9.33 -0.47 8.06
N VAL A 297 -9.38 -1.53 7.25
CA VAL A 297 -10.62 -2.01 6.60
C VAL A 297 -11.63 -2.50 7.65
N ALA A 298 -11.19 -3.23 8.68
CA ALA A 298 -12.06 -3.67 9.77
C ALA A 298 -12.76 -2.50 10.47
N CYS A 299 -12.08 -1.36 10.66
CA CYS A 299 -12.69 -0.15 11.21
C CYS A 299 -13.88 0.34 10.37
N VAL A 300 -13.75 0.32 9.03
CA VAL A 300 -14.85 0.68 8.10
C VAL A 300 -15.98 -0.35 8.18
N LEU A 301 -15.64 -1.64 8.23
CA LEU A 301 -16.62 -2.72 8.35
C LEU A 301 -17.40 -2.66 9.68
N HIS A 302 -16.81 -2.12 10.75
CA HIS A 302 -17.48 -1.85 12.02
C HIS A 302 -18.22 -0.50 12.05
N GLY A 303 -18.28 0.21 10.93
CA GLY A 303 -18.98 1.50 10.79
C GLY A 303 -18.26 2.68 11.43
N GLN A 304 -16.94 2.57 11.66
CA GLN A 304 -16.09 3.63 12.22
C GLN A 304 -14.93 3.97 11.27
N PRO A 305 -15.22 4.55 10.11
CA PRO A 305 -14.22 4.85 9.08
C PRO A 305 -13.11 5.77 9.60
N LEU A 306 -13.39 6.74 10.48
CA LEU A 306 -12.38 7.64 11.03
C LEU A 306 -11.33 6.94 11.91
N ALA A 307 -11.68 5.82 12.56
CA ALA A 307 -10.72 5.05 13.35
C ALA A 307 -9.64 4.40 12.47
N SER A 308 -9.92 4.18 11.18
CA SER A 308 -8.96 3.64 10.22
C SER A 308 -7.71 4.52 10.03
N LEU A 309 -7.80 5.82 10.36
CA LEU A 309 -6.70 6.77 10.23
C LEU A 309 -5.49 6.37 11.07
N ALA A 310 -5.70 5.92 12.30
CA ALA A 310 -4.63 5.51 13.20
C ALA A 310 -3.85 4.30 12.67
N TRP A 311 -4.56 3.31 12.10
CA TRP A 311 -3.96 2.14 11.46
C TRP A 311 -3.22 2.49 10.17
N GLY A 312 -3.73 3.45 9.40
CA GLY A 312 -3.04 3.95 8.22
C GLY A 312 -1.74 4.71 8.55
N VAL A 313 -1.74 5.53 9.61
CA VAL A 313 -0.53 6.22 10.06
C VAL A 313 0.49 5.23 10.63
N LEU A 314 0.03 4.21 11.36
CA LEU A 314 0.85 3.09 11.82
C LEU A 314 1.52 2.35 10.64
N LEU A 315 0.74 2.08 9.59
CA LEU A 315 1.22 1.41 8.38
C LEU A 315 2.42 2.15 7.79
N ILE A 316 2.30 3.48 7.67
CA ILE A 316 3.29 4.34 6.99
C ILE A 316 4.52 4.61 7.86
N LEU A 317 4.34 5.20 9.04
CA LEU A 317 5.44 5.82 9.79
C LEU A 317 6.21 4.79 10.65
N PRO A 318 5.61 4.11 11.65
CA PRO A 318 6.26 3.00 12.35
C PRO A 318 6.72 1.88 11.40
N GLY A 319 5.91 1.53 10.39
CA GLY A 319 6.34 0.58 9.35
C GLY A 319 7.65 1.01 8.68
N ALA A 320 7.76 2.28 8.28
CA ALA A 320 8.99 2.82 7.70
C ALA A 320 10.19 2.79 8.65
N VAL A 321 10.01 3.00 9.96
CA VAL A 321 11.09 2.86 10.95
C VAL A 321 11.69 1.45 10.88
N PHE A 322 10.85 0.42 10.94
CA PHE A 322 11.31 -0.98 10.90
C PHE A 322 11.95 -1.34 9.56
N PHE A 323 11.41 -0.85 8.43
CA PHE A 323 11.95 -1.19 7.11
C PHE A 323 13.27 -0.47 6.80
N LEU A 324 13.44 0.75 7.29
CA LEU A 324 14.63 1.57 7.04
C LEU A 324 15.75 1.30 8.05
N TYR A 325 15.44 0.63 9.17
CA TYR A 325 16.43 0.18 10.15
C TYR A 325 17.35 -0.91 9.56
N SER A 326 18.55 -0.51 9.13
CA SER A 326 19.54 -1.36 8.47
C SER A 326 20.89 -1.44 9.18
N ALA A 327 21.31 -0.37 9.84
CA ALA A 327 22.57 -0.29 10.57
C ALA A 327 22.30 -0.19 12.07
N SER A 328 23.06 -0.95 12.85
CA SER A 328 22.89 -1.08 14.29
C SER A 328 24.17 -0.73 15.06
N GLN A 329 23.98 -0.06 16.19
CA GLN A 329 24.93 0.09 17.29
C GLN A 329 24.14 0.06 18.60
N PRO A 330 24.76 -0.16 19.78
CA PRO A 330 24.03 -0.31 21.05
C PRO A 330 23.01 0.78 21.36
N GLY A 331 23.24 2.03 20.91
CA GLY A 331 22.30 3.14 21.11
C GLY A 331 21.17 3.25 20.08
N THR A 332 21.29 2.70 18.86
CA THR A 332 20.29 2.92 17.80
C THR A 332 19.07 2.01 17.90
N VAL A 333 19.16 0.93 18.69
CA VAL A 333 18.00 0.05 18.96
C VAL A 333 16.89 0.79 19.70
N VAL A 334 17.21 1.88 20.41
CA VAL A 334 16.23 2.72 21.10
C VAL A 334 15.17 3.28 20.14
N PHE A 335 15.54 3.64 18.91
CA PHE A 335 14.58 4.21 17.94
C PHE A 335 13.44 3.26 17.59
N PRO A 336 13.68 2.03 17.08
CA PRO A 336 12.59 1.10 16.84
C PRO A 336 11.87 0.66 18.12
N LEU A 337 12.51 0.67 19.29
CA LEU A 337 11.83 0.43 20.58
C LEU A 337 10.83 1.54 20.93
N ILE A 338 11.16 2.82 20.68
CA ILE A 338 10.20 3.92 20.86
C ILE A 338 9.05 3.80 19.85
N ALA A 339 9.31 3.40 18.61
CA ALA A 339 8.26 3.13 17.63
C ALA A 339 7.33 1.99 18.09
N LEU A 340 7.89 0.92 18.66
CA LEU A 340 7.14 -0.18 19.29
C LEU A 340 6.25 0.31 20.43
N ALA A 341 6.79 1.14 21.33
CA ALA A 341 6.00 1.73 22.42
C ALA A 341 4.86 2.62 21.89
N GLY A 342 5.14 3.42 20.85
CA GLY A 342 4.14 4.28 20.20
C GLY A 342 3.04 3.52 19.46
N MET A 343 3.27 2.26 19.07
CA MET A 343 2.26 1.40 18.44
C MET A 343 1.60 0.41 19.43
N ALA A 344 1.85 0.51 20.74
CA ALA A 344 1.17 -0.34 21.72
C ALA A 344 -0.35 -0.03 21.82
N GLY A 345 -0.79 1.13 21.32
CA GLY A 345 -2.19 1.56 21.39
C GLY A 345 -2.63 1.95 22.80
N LEU A 346 -1.69 2.25 23.69
CA LEU A 346 -1.94 2.81 25.02
C LEU A 346 -2.50 4.24 24.94
N PRO A 347 -3.16 4.74 26.00
CA PRO A 347 -3.52 6.15 26.10
C PRO A 347 -2.33 7.06 25.78
N PHE A 348 -2.61 8.19 25.13
CA PHE A 348 -1.61 9.15 24.65
C PHE A 348 -0.68 8.67 23.52
N THR A 349 -0.89 7.46 22.98
CA THR A 349 -0.20 7.01 21.77
C THR A 349 -1.05 7.25 20.52
N PRO A 350 -0.46 7.54 19.34
CA PRO A 350 -1.25 7.81 18.14
C PRO A 350 -2.16 6.65 17.70
N LEU A 351 -1.78 5.40 18.01
CA LEU A 351 -2.59 4.23 17.69
C LEU A 351 -3.84 4.09 18.58
N ALA A 352 -3.90 4.77 19.73
CA ALA A 352 -5.01 4.71 20.68
C ALA A 352 -6.38 4.92 20.02
N ALA A 353 -6.47 5.90 19.11
CA ALA A 353 -7.69 6.23 18.39
C ALA A 353 -8.20 5.08 17.51
N GLY A 354 -7.31 4.18 17.08
CA GLY A 354 -7.65 3.03 16.22
C GLY A 354 -8.47 1.96 16.93
N TRP A 355 -8.42 1.88 18.26
CA TRP A 355 -9.18 0.89 19.03
C TRP A 355 -10.68 1.09 18.97
N SER A 356 -11.12 2.34 18.77
CA SER A 356 -12.53 2.66 18.63
C SER A 356 -13.18 1.83 17.54
N GLY A 357 -12.53 1.68 16.39
CA GLY A 357 -13.03 0.91 15.26
C GLY A 357 -12.93 -0.61 15.36
N ILE A 358 -12.25 -1.17 16.36
CA ILE A 358 -11.96 -2.62 16.41
C ILE A 358 -12.54 -3.31 17.63
N LEU A 359 -12.55 -2.64 18.79
CA LEU A 359 -12.93 -3.29 20.03
C LEU A 359 -14.31 -3.92 19.92
N PRO A 360 -14.46 -5.18 20.38
CA PRO A 360 -15.72 -5.90 20.28
C PRO A 360 -16.82 -5.14 21.01
N ARG A 361 -17.89 -4.83 20.29
CA ARG A 361 -19.12 -4.24 20.86
C ARG A 361 -20.10 -5.35 21.24
N THR A 362 -19.98 -6.51 20.60
CA THR A 362 -20.78 -7.69 20.88
C THR A 362 -19.89 -8.87 21.23
N PHE A 363 -20.44 -9.86 21.93
CA PHE A 363 -19.69 -11.07 22.29
C PHE A 363 -19.68 -12.04 21.10
N SER A 364 -18.91 -11.70 20.06
CA SER A 364 -18.74 -12.50 18.84
C SER A 364 -17.29 -12.98 18.72
N PRO A 365 -17.02 -14.30 18.61
CA PRO A 365 -15.66 -14.83 18.46
C PRO A 365 -14.85 -14.17 17.32
N LEU A 366 -15.55 -13.73 16.27
CA LEU A 366 -14.95 -13.04 15.14
C LEU A 366 -14.38 -11.66 15.51
N GLU A 367 -15.06 -10.91 16.37
CA GLU A 367 -14.60 -9.58 16.80
C GLU A 367 -13.36 -9.70 17.70
N TRP A 368 -13.32 -10.72 18.57
CA TRP A 368 -12.16 -11.01 19.42
C TRP A 368 -10.91 -11.40 18.65
N ALA A 369 -11.06 -11.95 17.44
CA ALA A 369 -9.94 -12.31 16.57
C ALA A 369 -9.06 -11.10 16.23
N PHE A 370 -9.62 -9.88 16.20
CA PHE A 370 -8.87 -8.65 15.88
C PHE A 370 -8.00 -8.11 17.02
N LEU A 371 -8.00 -8.73 18.20
CA LEU A 371 -7.11 -8.35 19.32
C LEU A 371 -5.72 -8.99 19.24
N PHE A 372 -5.59 -10.12 18.55
CA PHE A 372 -4.32 -10.85 18.41
C PHE A 372 -3.30 -10.28 17.41
N PRO A 373 -3.69 -9.64 16.30
CA PRO A 373 -2.76 -9.16 15.28
C PRO A 373 -1.71 -8.17 15.79
N LEU A 374 -2.12 -7.16 16.57
CA LEU A 374 -1.20 -6.12 17.01
C LEU A 374 -0.08 -6.66 17.93
N PRO A 375 -0.36 -7.50 18.94
CA PRO A 375 0.69 -8.20 19.70
C PRO A 375 1.67 -8.99 18.81
N LEU A 376 1.18 -9.70 17.79
CA LEU A 376 2.02 -10.44 16.84
C LEU A 376 2.90 -9.51 16.01
N LEU A 377 2.34 -8.39 15.53
CA LEU A 377 3.10 -7.34 14.82
C LEU A 377 4.21 -6.76 15.70
N MET A 378 3.91 -6.49 16.97
CA MET A 378 4.89 -5.98 17.95
C MET A 378 5.98 -7.00 18.25
N LEU A 379 5.64 -8.29 18.41
CA LEU A 379 6.64 -9.36 18.61
C LEU A 379 7.57 -9.49 17.39
N GLY A 380 7.02 -9.44 16.18
CA GLY A 380 7.82 -9.48 14.95
C GLY A 380 8.70 -8.25 14.80
N ALA A 381 8.18 -7.07 15.10
CA ALA A 381 8.94 -5.83 15.07
C ALA A 381 10.07 -5.82 16.14
N LEU A 382 9.82 -6.33 17.35
CA LEU A 382 10.86 -6.50 18.37
C LEU A 382 11.95 -7.45 17.88
N ARG A 383 11.56 -8.62 17.34
CA ARG A 383 12.51 -9.59 16.76
C ARG A 383 13.40 -8.92 15.70
N PHE A 384 12.82 -8.21 14.73
CA PHE A 384 13.57 -7.55 13.67
C PHE A 384 14.45 -6.40 14.18
N SER A 385 14.04 -5.72 15.25
CA SER A 385 14.82 -4.62 15.85
C SER A 385 16.07 -5.12 16.59
N LEU A 386 16.00 -6.35 17.11
CA LEU A 386 17.10 -7.02 17.81
C LEU A 386 18.02 -7.82 16.89
N MET A 387 17.65 -7.99 15.61
CA MET A 387 18.55 -8.60 14.63
C MET A 387 19.76 -7.71 14.38
N GLU A 388 20.94 -8.31 14.35
CA GLU A 388 22.19 -7.60 14.06
C GLU A 388 22.18 -7.06 12.63
N GLY A 389 22.38 -5.75 12.49
CA GLY A 389 22.52 -5.06 11.22
C GLY A 389 23.98 -4.72 10.92
N GLU A 390 24.20 -3.92 9.89
CA GLU A 390 25.54 -3.41 9.58
C GLU A 390 26.08 -2.55 10.74
N ASN A 391 27.37 -2.67 11.03
CA ASN A 391 27.96 -1.97 12.17
C ASN A 391 28.11 -0.47 11.87
N LEU A 392 27.24 0.35 12.49
CA LEU A 392 27.22 1.80 12.25
C LEU A 392 28.53 2.48 12.70
N ARG A 393 29.25 1.93 13.68
CA ARG A 393 30.52 2.51 14.17
C ARG A 393 31.65 2.46 13.15
N GLN A 394 31.58 1.54 12.20
CA GLN A 394 32.57 1.42 11.11
C GLN A 394 32.31 2.42 9.97
N MET A 395 31.16 3.10 9.98
CA MET A 395 30.81 4.11 8.98
C MET A 395 31.40 5.48 9.34
N GLU A 396 31.44 6.38 8.37
CA GLU A 396 31.91 7.76 8.55
C GLU A 396 31.12 8.51 9.64
N ARG A 397 31.79 9.39 10.40
CA ARG A 397 31.20 10.08 11.57
C ARG A 397 29.91 10.83 11.26
N TRP A 398 29.81 11.45 10.09
CA TRP A 398 28.61 12.19 9.70
C TRP A 398 27.42 11.24 9.43
N ILE A 399 27.66 10.02 8.92
CA ILE A 399 26.62 8.99 8.72
C ILE A 399 26.07 8.54 10.08
N GLN A 400 26.94 8.40 11.09
CA GLN A 400 26.55 8.03 12.46
C GLN A 400 25.56 9.02 13.09
N VAL A 401 25.50 10.27 12.60
CA VAL A 401 24.56 11.30 13.05
C VAL A 401 23.32 11.35 12.16
N VAL A 402 23.51 11.39 10.83
CA VAL A 402 22.43 11.58 9.86
C VAL A 402 21.49 10.38 9.79
N TYR A 403 21.99 9.16 9.90
CA TYR A 403 21.16 7.96 9.83
C TYR A 403 20.19 7.85 11.02
N PRO A 404 20.64 7.97 12.29
CA PRO A 404 19.72 8.00 13.44
C PRO A 404 18.75 9.18 13.40
N LEU A 405 19.18 10.35 12.91
CA LEU A 405 18.31 11.51 12.70
C LEU A 405 17.13 11.15 11.79
N GLY A 406 17.37 10.39 10.71
CA GLY A 406 16.32 9.92 9.82
C GLY A 406 15.27 9.05 10.50
N LEU A 407 15.69 8.13 11.39
CA LEU A 407 14.77 7.31 12.18
C LEU A 407 14.01 8.15 13.21
N MET A 408 14.70 9.08 13.87
CA MET A 408 14.12 10.01 14.83
C MET A 408 13.02 10.87 14.18
N VAL A 409 13.25 11.38 12.97
CA VAL A 409 12.26 12.17 12.22
C VAL A 409 10.98 11.37 11.96
N LEU A 410 11.07 10.08 11.63
CA LEU A 410 9.89 9.22 11.43
C LEU A 410 9.09 9.05 12.71
N ILE A 411 9.77 8.84 13.85
CA ILE A 411 9.15 8.69 15.18
C ILE A 411 8.51 10.00 15.60
N LEU A 412 9.24 11.12 15.53
CA LEU A 412 8.71 12.44 15.85
C LEU A 412 7.52 12.80 14.96
N GLY A 413 7.59 12.48 13.66
CA GLY A 413 6.47 12.67 12.74
C GLY A 413 5.25 11.82 13.10
N TYR A 414 5.45 10.58 13.59
CA TYR A 414 4.36 9.73 14.05
C TYR A 414 3.62 10.34 15.24
N PHE A 415 4.37 10.81 16.25
CA PHE A 415 3.77 11.49 17.40
C PHE A 415 3.18 12.85 17.02
N LEU A 416 3.85 13.64 16.18
CA LEU A 416 3.36 14.94 15.71
C LEU A 416 2.00 14.82 15.00
N VAL A 417 1.88 13.86 14.07
CA VAL A 417 0.62 13.57 13.37
C VAL A 417 -0.44 13.06 14.35
N GLY A 418 -0.06 12.25 15.34
CA GLY A 418 -0.95 11.82 16.42
C GLY A 418 -1.51 12.98 17.24
N VAL A 419 -0.64 13.86 17.76
CA VAL A 419 -1.02 15.04 18.56
C VAL A 419 -1.92 15.99 17.76
N LEU A 420 -1.52 16.34 16.54
CA LEU A 420 -2.19 17.38 15.75
C LEU A 420 -3.38 16.87 14.93
N GLY A 421 -3.48 15.56 14.69
CA GLY A 421 -4.43 14.97 13.75
C GLY A 421 -5.38 13.91 14.32
N LEU A 422 -4.96 13.11 15.31
CA LEU A 422 -5.75 11.96 15.82
C LEU A 422 -6.32 12.15 17.23
N ALA A 423 -6.05 13.30 17.87
CA ALA A 423 -6.50 13.64 19.22
C ALA A 423 -6.14 12.55 20.25
N LEU A 424 -4.98 12.69 20.91
CA LEU A 424 -4.39 11.70 21.82
C LEU A 424 -5.10 11.52 23.18
N PHE A 425 -6.39 11.85 23.28
CA PHE A 425 -7.11 11.78 24.55
C PHE A 425 -7.35 10.33 24.98
N PRO A 426 -7.27 10.04 26.29
CA PRO A 426 -7.56 8.73 26.82
C PRO A 426 -9.04 8.41 26.62
N THR A 427 -9.33 7.44 25.76
CA THR A 427 -10.67 6.85 25.64
C THR A 427 -10.73 5.53 26.41
N ARG A 428 -11.93 5.14 26.87
CA ARG A 428 -12.14 3.81 27.47
C ARG A 428 -11.63 2.68 26.56
N GLU A 429 -11.85 2.85 25.27
CA GLU A 429 -11.37 1.95 24.22
C GLU A 429 -9.84 1.86 24.19
N SER A 430 -9.13 2.99 24.24
CA SER A 430 -7.66 2.98 24.27
C SER A 430 -7.07 2.28 25.50
N LEU A 431 -7.72 2.40 26.66
CA LEU A 431 -7.30 1.75 27.90
C LEU A 431 -7.44 0.23 27.79
N ILE A 432 -8.60 -0.24 27.32
CA ILE A 432 -8.88 -1.68 27.19
C ILE A 432 -8.02 -2.28 26.07
N GLY A 433 -8.08 -1.70 24.87
CA GLY A 433 -7.35 -2.22 23.70
C GLY A 433 -5.84 -2.20 23.90
N GLY A 434 -5.29 -1.09 24.40
CA GLY A 434 -3.87 -0.97 24.70
C GLY A 434 -3.43 -1.90 25.84
N GLY A 435 -4.23 -2.00 26.90
CA GLY A 435 -3.96 -2.88 28.03
C GLY A 435 -3.95 -4.36 27.64
N VAL A 436 -4.96 -4.81 26.89
CA VAL A 436 -5.03 -6.18 26.36
C VAL A 436 -3.86 -6.46 25.42
N THR A 437 -3.50 -5.50 24.56
CA THR A 437 -2.36 -5.66 23.65
C THR A 437 -1.06 -5.87 24.40
N LEU A 438 -0.78 -5.06 25.42
CA LEU A 438 0.42 -5.23 26.23
C LEU A 438 0.42 -6.55 27.01
N ALA A 439 -0.72 -6.94 27.56
CA ALA A 439 -0.86 -8.22 28.27
C ALA A 439 -0.57 -9.41 27.34
N LEU A 440 -1.16 -9.42 26.13
CA LEU A 440 -0.93 -10.46 25.13
C LEU A 440 0.50 -10.42 24.58
N PHE A 441 1.08 -9.24 24.40
CA PHE A 441 2.47 -9.08 23.99
C PHE A 441 3.43 -9.63 25.05
N ALA A 442 3.24 -9.28 26.32
CA ALA A 442 4.06 -9.76 27.43
C ALA A 442 3.91 -11.28 27.61
N LEU A 443 2.69 -11.80 27.49
CA LEU A 443 2.42 -13.24 27.54
C LEU A 443 3.10 -13.97 26.37
N GLY A 444 2.95 -13.49 25.14
CA GLY A 444 3.59 -14.07 23.97
C GLY A 444 5.11 -14.05 24.05
N PHE A 445 5.69 -12.94 24.51
CA PHE A 445 7.12 -12.81 24.75
C PHE A 445 7.62 -13.75 25.86
N GLY A 446 6.87 -13.85 26.96
CA GLY A 446 7.17 -14.75 28.08
C GLY A 446 7.13 -16.22 27.68
N LEU A 447 6.07 -16.64 26.98
CA LEU A 447 5.91 -18.00 26.46
C LEU A 447 7.03 -18.36 25.47
N PHE A 448 7.40 -17.44 24.57
CA PHE A 448 8.50 -17.67 23.63
C PHE A 448 9.83 -17.91 24.36
N ASN A 449 10.15 -17.08 25.36
CA ASN A 449 11.38 -17.25 26.14
C ASN A 449 11.37 -18.52 27.00
N LEU A 450 10.23 -18.88 27.59
CA LEU A 450 10.07 -20.10 28.36
C LEU A 450 10.22 -21.34 27.47
N ALA A 451 9.57 -21.35 26.31
CA ALA A 451 9.64 -22.45 25.34
C ALA A 451 11.06 -22.62 24.81
N ARG A 452 11.79 -21.52 24.53
CA ARG A 452 13.20 -21.56 24.13
C ARG A 452 14.11 -22.18 25.19
N ARG A 453 13.85 -21.91 26.47
CA ARG A 453 14.64 -22.45 27.59
C ARG A 453 14.29 -23.90 27.93
N ARG A 454 13.01 -24.28 27.85
CA ARG A 454 12.49 -25.57 28.32
C ARG A 454 12.42 -26.63 27.22
N PHE A 455 12.21 -26.22 25.97
CA PHE A 455 11.85 -27.08 24.85
C PHE A 455 12.63 -26.73 23.57
N SER A 456 13.93 -26.44 23.69
CA SER A 456 14.80 -26.12 22.54
C SER A 456 14.64 -27.15 21.40
N GLY A 457 14.59 -28.45 21.73
CA GLY A 457 14.42 -29.53 20.74
C GLY A 457 13.04 -29.61 20.06
N LEU A 458 11.96 -29.08 20.65
CA LEU A 458 10.62 -29.06 20.00
C LEU A 458 10.47 -27.86 19.06
N ILE A 459 11.05 -26.71 19.40
CA ILE A 459 11.08 -25.53 18.52
C ILE A 459 11.97 -25.82 17.30
N GLU A 460 13.04 -26.59 17.48
CA GLU A 460 13.89 -27.07 16.39
C GLU A 460 13.31 -28.28 15.64
N SER A 461 12.19 -28.84 16.10
CA SER A 461 11.60 -30.01 15.45
C SER A 461 11.11 -29.68 14.03
N GLU A 462 11.61 -30.46 13.07
CA GLU A 462 11.33 -30.25 11.66
C GLU A 462 9.84 -30.46 11.35
N ALA A 463 9.14 -31.30 12.12
CA ALA A 463 7.71 -31.55 12.00
C ALA A 463 6.86 -30.31 12.33
N LEU A 464 7.15 -29.61 13.43
CA LEU A 464 6.44 -28.37 13.78
C LEU A 464 6.68 -27.29 12.74
N ARG A 465 7.93 -27.15 12.28
CA ARG A 465 8.30 -26.20 11.21
C ARG A 465 7.56 -26.50 9.91
N ARG A 466 7.44 -27.78 9.53
CA ARG A 466 6.70 -28.21 8.34
C ARG A 466 5.19 -27.94 8.47
N SER A 467 4.57 -28.23 9.61
CA SER A 467 3.13 -27.98 9.81
C SER A 467 2.78 -26.49 9.76
N VAL A 468 3.59 -25.63 10.39
CA VAL A 468 3.41 -24.17 10.32
C VAL A 468 3.63 -23.67 8.88
N ALA A 469 4.64 -24.19 8.18
CA ALA A 469 4.90 -23.84 6.80
C ALA A 469 3.77 -24.30 5.86
N GLN A 470 3.18 -25.48 6.07
CA GLN A 470 2.05 -26.00 5.29
C GLN A 470 0.78 -25.18 5.52
N ALA A 471 0.44 -24.88 6.78
CA ALA A 471 -0.71 -24.02 7.10
C ALA A 471 -0.53 -22.60 6.51
N GLY A 472 0.68 -22.04 6.61
CA GLY A 472 1.03 -20.76 6.00
C GLY A 472 0.94 -20.78 4.47
N ALA A 473 1.40 -21.87 3.83
CA ALA A 473 1.32 -22.04 2.38
C ALA A 473 -0.12 -22.19 1.90
N PHE A 474 -0.96 -22.94 2.61
CA PHE A 474 -2.38 -23.07 2.32
C PHE A 474 -3.12 -21.72 2.39
N LEU A 475 -2.90 -20.96 3.47
CA LEU A 475 -3.49 -19.62 3.60
C LEU A 475 -2.97 -18.66 2.52
N ALA A 476 -1.68 -18.73 2.18
CA ALA A 476 -1.09 -17.95 1.11
C ALA A 476 -1.72 -18.29 -0.26
N ASP A 477 -2.02 -19.56 -0.53
CA ASP A 477 -2.64 -20.00 -1.79
C ASP A 477 -4.12 -19.59 -1.89
N LEU A 478 -4.87 -19.77 -0.80
CA LEU A 478 -6.29 -19.40 -0.70
C LEU A 478 -6.48 -17.89 -0.92
N PHE A 479 -5.76 -17.08 -0.15
CA PHE A 479 -5.89 -15.63 -0.18
C PHE A 479 -5.03 -14.94 -1.23
N GLY A 480 -4.03 -15.64 -1.78
CA GLY A 480 -3.32 -15.21 -2.97
C GLY A 480 -4.19 -15.23 -4.21
N LEU A 481 -5.40 -15.80 -4.18
CA LEU A 481 -6.26 -16.00 -5.36
C LEU A 481 -5.53 -16.73 -6.49
N MET A 482 -4.45 -17.47 -6.21
CA MET A 482 -3.70 -18.19 -7.26
C MET A 482 -4.60 -19.19 -7.98
N TRP A 483 -5.57 -19.77 -7.27
CA TRP A 483 -6.63 -20.58 -7.87
C TRP A 483 -7.43 -19.82 -8.93
N LEU A 484 -7.74 -18.54 -8.70
CA LEU A 484 -8.48 -17.68 -9.63
C LEU A 484 -7.62 -17.35 -10.85
N TYR A 485 -6.33 -17.07 -10.67
CA TYR A 485 -5.42 -16.86 -11.82
C TYR A 485 -5.22 -18.13 -12.62
N ARG A 486 -5.10 -19.29 -11.97
CA ARG A 486 -5.06 -20.58 -12.67
C ARG A 486 -6.35 -20.84 -13.42
N PHE A 487 -7.49 -20.47 -12.83
CA PHE A 487 -8.80 -20.57 -13.48
C PHE A 487 -8.95 -19.62 -14.67
N ILE A 488 -8.55 -18.35 -14.55
CA ILE A 488 -8.54 -17.37 -15.64
C ILE A 488 -7.57 -17.80 -16.73
N GLY A 489 -6.37 -18.28 -16.37
CA GLY A 489 -5.39 -18.79 -17.31
C GLY A 489 -5.90 -20.03 -18.03
N TRP A 490 -6.57 -20.94 -17.32
CA TRP A 490 -7.28 -22.07 -17.92
C TRP A 490 -8.37 -21.60 -18.89
N LEU A 491 -9.19 -20.62 -18.51
CA LEU A 491 -10.23 -20.05 -19.37
C LEU A 491 -9.62 -19.39 -20.62
N TYR A 492 -8.56 -18.61 -20.45
CA TYR A 492 -7.80 -17.99 -21.53
C TYR A 492 -7.26 -19.04 -22.49
N GLN A 493 -6.65 -20.12 -21.99
CA GLN A 493 -6.17 -21.22 -22.83
C GLN A 493 -7.31 -21.92 -23.57
N ARG A 494 -8.50 -22.05 -22.97
CA ARG A 494 -9.69 -22.57 -23.65
C ARG A 494 -10.17 -21.66 -24.77
N VAL A 495 -10.24 -20.35 -24.52
CA VAL A 495 -10.65 -19.34 -25.51
C VAL A 495 -9.60 -19.24 -26.63
N ALA A 496 -8.32 -19.20 -26.29
CA ALA A 496 -7.22 -19.21 -27.26
C ALA A 496 -7.28 -20.46 -28.15
N GLY A 497 -7.51 -21.64 -27.56
CA GLY A 497 -7.69 -22.87 -28.35
C GLY A 497 -8.87 -22.81 -29.33
N VAL A 498 -9.94 -22.08 -29.00
CA VAL A 498 -11.05 -21.83 -29.94
C VAL A 498 -10.60 -20.92 -31.08
N PHE A 499 -9.88 -19.83 -30.79
CA PHE A 499 -9.32 -18.96 -31.83
C PHE A 499 -8.30 -19.69 -32.70
N ASP A 500 -7.47 -20.55 -32.14
CA ASP A 500 -6.51 -21.38 -32.87
C ASP A 500 -7.22 -22.42 -33.74
N LEU A 501 -8.38 -22.96 -33.31
CA LEU A 501 -9.25 -23.79 -34.14
C LEU A 501 -9.85 -23.01 -35.31
N PHE A 502 -10.34 -21.78 -35.09
CA PHE A 502 -10.82 -20.92 -36.19
C PHE A 502 -9.69 -20.56 -37.16
N THR A 503 -8.51 -20.23 -36.64
CA THR A 503 -7.34 -19.87 -37.44
C THR A 503 -6.85 -21.08 -38.23
N SER A 504 -6.81 -22.27 -37.63
CA SER A 504 -6.45 -23.51 -38.35
C SER A 504 -7.54 -23.99 -39.33
N LEU A 505 -8.82 -23.70 -39.09
CA LEU A 505 -9.89 -23.96 -40.06
C LEU A 505 -9.84 -23.00 -41.25
N LEU A 506 -9.42 -21.75 -41.03
CA LEU A 506 -9.32 -20.71 -42.06
C LEU A 506 -7.98 -20.75 -42.84
N GLU A 507 -6.85 -20.99 -42.18
CA GLU A 507 -5.51 -21.04 -42.78
C GLU A 507 -5.01 -22.47 -43.09
N GLY A 508 -5.62 -23.50 -42.51
CA GLY A 508 -5.22 -24.91 -42.70
C GLY A 508 -5.94 -25.62 -43.85
N SER A 509 -6.08 -26.95 -43.75
CA SER A 509 -6.72 -27.80 -44.76
C SER A 509 -8.20 -27.46 -45.04
N GLY A 510 -8.89 -26.86 -44.06
CA GLY A 510 -10.25 -26.31 -44.23
C GLY A 510 -10.28 -25.06 -45.11
N GLY A 511 -9.25 -24.21 -45.04
CA GLY A 511 -9.10 -23.02 -45.88
C GLY A 511 -8.94 -23.40 -47.36
N MET A 512 -8.16 -24.44 -47.64
CA MET A 512 -8.03 -24.98 -49.00
C MET A 512 -9.38 -25.48 -49.56
N LEU A 513 -10.19 -26.17 -48.75
CA LEU A 513 -11.55 -26.60 -49.15
C LEU A 513 -12.47 -25.40 -49.47
N TRP A 514 -12.42 -24.33 -48.67
CA TRP A 514 -13.18 -23.10 -48.94
C TRP A 514 -12.70 -22.38 -50.22
N VAL A 515 -11.40 -22.37 -50.48
CA VAL A 515 -10.84 -21.86 -51.75
C VAL A 515 -11.36 -22.67 -52.93
N PHE A 516 -11.39 -24.01 -52.84
CA PHE A 516 -11.95 -24.86 -53.90
C PHE A 516 -13.47 -24.67 -54.08
N VAL A 517 -14.23 -24.50 -52.99
CA VAL A 517 -15.67 -24.19 -53.07
C VAL A 517 -15.88 -22.85 -53.76
N LEU A 518 -15.16 -21.80 -53.36
CA LEU A 518 -15.25 -20.48 -53.99
C LEU A 518 -14.83 -20.52 -55.46
N LEU A 519 -13.77 -21.27 -55.79
CA LEU A 519 -13.33 -21.46 -57.16
C LEU A 519 -14.39 -22.20 -58.00
N ALA A 520 -15.00 -23.26 -57.47
CA ALA A 520 -16.07 -23.98 -58.14
C ALA A 520 -17.31 -23.10 -58.34
N LEU A 521 -17.65 -22.26 -57.36
CA LEU A 521 -18.75 -21.30 -57.42
C LEU A 521 -18.45 -20.21 -58.46
N PHE A 522 -17.21 -19.73 -58.53
CA PHE A 522 -16.75 -18.75 -59.50
C PHE A 522 -16.76 -19.31 -60.94
N ILE A 523 -16.28 -20.55 -61.12
CA ILE A 523 -16.34 -21.25 -62.41
C ILE A 523 -17.81 -21.48 -62.82
N SER A 524 -18.68 -21.86 -61.89
CA SER A 524 -20.12 -22.03 -62.14
C SER A 524 -20.78 -20.74 -62.59
N LEU A 525 -20.46 -19.61 -61.93
CA LEU A 525 -20.95 -18.28 -62.27
C LEU A 525 -20.49 -17.83 -63.67
N ILE A 526 -19.21 -17.99 -63.99
CA ILE A 526 -18.67 -17.67 -65.32
C ILE A 526 -19.32 -18.55 -66.39
N ARG A 527 -19.51 -19.84 -66.11
CA ARG A 527 -20.14 -20.76 -67.06
C ARG A 527 -21.63 -20.43 -67.30
N ALA A 528 -22.31 -19.91 -66.28
CA ALA A 528 -23.68 -19.43 -66.37
C ALA A 528 -23.80 -18.13 -67.19
N GLU A 529 -22.77 -17.27 -67.19
CA GLU A 529 -22.71 -16.08 -68.05
C GLU A 529 -22.35 -16.39 -69.51
N VAL A 530 -21.51 -17.40 -69.77
CA VAL A 530 -21.12 -17.81 -71.14
C VAL A 530 -22.22 -18.62 -71.86
N ALA A 531 -23.22 -19.11 -71.12
CA ALA A 531 -24.39 -19.83 -71.66
C ALA A 531 -25.62 -18.93 -71.89
N ARG A 532 -25.49 -17.61 -71.67
CA ARG A 532 -26.41 -16.58 -72.16
C ARG A 532 -25.80 -15.88 -73.36
#